data_AF-A0A5E3XSA3-F1
#
_entry.id   AF-A0A5E3XSA3-F1
#
_cell.length_a   1.000
_cell.length_b   1.000
_cell.length_c   1.000
_cell.angle_alpha   90.00
_cell.angle_beta   90.00
_cell.angle_gamma   90.00
#
_symmetry.space_group_name_H-M   'P 1'
#
loop_
_entity.id
_entity.type
_entity.pdbx_description
1 polymer ?
#
loop_
_entity_poly.entity_id
_entity_poly.type
_entity_poly.pdbx_seq_one_letter_code
_entity_poly.pdbx_strand_id
1 'polypeptide(L)'
;MVSASLFVLSLAASALAVPSKRQSDTGNGSCRALQTECAATVKSDLSDAWNIKACIFGATCSGGQHPVDGFLAAVYADRGLSGAAPKSVNLPRVTTSLWKSISADGTFVTQQNFIDGYYSSLDATGGPYPTDPQYVISIFRNLQDWTAYCNVAIPFQNFADYFQYSSSVDSSNCGTVSTTTINPHPTSTTFSFESFTLATATTVVLSSAVGSATAPVVTASAV
;
A
#
# COMPACT_ATOMS: atom_id res chain seq x y z
N MET A 1 23.53 -7.33 62.23
CA MET A 1 23.83 -7.81 60.86
C MET A 1 22.62 -8.59 60.38
N VAL A 2 21.72 -7.98 59.61
CA VAL A 2 20.61 -8.71 58.97
C VAL A 2 20.59 -8.22 57.52
N SER A 3 21.02 -9.11 56.63
CA SER A 3 21.13 -8.87 55.19
C SER A 3 19.80 -9.24 54.55
N ALA A 4 19.12 -8.27 53.93
CA ALA A 4 17.87 -8.49 53.22
C ALA A 4 18.15 -8.75 51.74
N SER A 5 17.97 -10.00 51.31
CA SER A 5 18.09 -10.42 49.92
C SER A 5 16.87 -9.98 49.10
N LEU A 6 17.12 -9.12 48.12
CA LEU A 6 16.16 -8.70 47.09
C LEU A 6 15.99 -9.82 46.04
N PHE A 7 14.81 -10.41 45.98
CA PHE A 7 14.39 -11.31 44.89
C PHE A 7 13.98 -10.48 43.67
N VAL A 8 14.74 -10.58 42.58
CA VAL A 8 14.39 -10.01 41.28
C VAL A 8 13.47 -11.00 40.56
N LEU A 9 12.19 -10.64 40.39
CA LEU A 9 11.25 -11.39 39.56
C LEU A 9 11.50 -11.05 38.08
N SER A 10 12.11 -11.98 37.36
CA SER A 10 12.23 -11.94 35.90
C SER A 10 10.93 -12.43 35.26
N LEU A 11 10.14 -11.50 34.71
CA LEU A 11 9.00 -11.82 33.84
C LEU A 11 9.54 -12.25 32.47
N ALA A 12 9.53 -13.56 32.21
CA ALA A 12 9.73 -14.09 30.87
C ALA A 12 8.42 -13.94 30.08
N ALA A 13 8.39 -12.99 29.13
CA ALA A 13 7.31 -12.88 28.16
C ALA A 13 7.45 -14.01 27.12
N SER A 14 6.62 -15.04 27.23
CA SER A 14 6.50 -16.05 26.19
C SER A 14 5.78 -15.46 24.98
N ALA A 15 6.49 -15.26 23.88
CA ALA A 15 5.90 -14.90 22.60
C ALA A 15 5.11 -16.10 22.06
N LEU A 16 3.80 -16.13 22.32
CA LEU A 16 2.89 -17.02 21.62
C LEU A 16 2.75 -16.48 20.19
N ALA A 17 3.22 -17.25 19.20
CA ALA A 17 2.89 -17.00 17.81
C ALA A 17 1.38 -17.19 17.64
N VAL A 18 0.63 -16.09 17.71
CA VAL A 18 -0.81 -16.10 17.48
C VAL A 18 -1.04 -16.61 16.06
N PRO A 19 -1.84 -17.68 15.86
CA PRO A 19 -2.17 -18.16 14.54
C PRO A 19 -2.75 -17.02 13.72
N SER A 20 -2.08 -16.68 12.62
CA SER A 20 -2.58 -15.67 11.69
C SER A 20 -3.97 -16.09 11.21
N LYS A 21 -5.00 -15.33 11.62
CA LYS A 21 -6.37 -15.55 11.16
C LYS A 21 -6.41 -15.22 9.67
N ARG A 22 -6.41 -16.22 8.80
CA ARG A 22 -6.80 -16.04 7.41
C ARG A 22 -8.31 -15.77 7.37
N GLN A 23 -8.71 -14.65 6.79
CA GLN A 23 -10.12 -14.27 6.68
C GLN A 23 -10.84 -15.11 5.61
N SER A 24 -12.16 -15.29 5.78
CA SER A 24 -13.04 -15.81 4.72
C SER A 24 -13.31 -14.75 3.65
N ASP A 25 -13.61 -15.21 2.45
CA ASP A 25 -13.52 -14.51 1.14
C ASP A 25 -14.46 -13.29 0.92
N THR A 26 -15.00 -12.68 1.98
CA THR A 26 -15.91 -11.51 1.92
C THR A 26 -15.37 -10.27 2.64
N GLY A 27 -14.11 -9.91 2.37
CA GLY A 27 -13.71 -8.51 2.23
C GLY A 27 -13.12 -7.79 3.45
N ASN A 28 -11.96 -7.17 3.21
CA ASN A 28 -11.42 -6.00 3.93
C ASN A 28 -10.92 -6.14 5.37
N GLY A 29 -10.73 -7.33 5.95
CA GLY A 29 -10.17 -7.40 7.30
C GLY A 29 -8.72 -6.95 7.38
N SER A 30 -7.93 -7.10 6.32
CA SER A 30 -6.59 -6.53 6.26
C SER A 30 -6.63 -4.99 6.31
N CYS A 31 -7.54 -4.38 5.56
CA CYS A 31 -7.79 -2.93 5.63
C CYS A 31 -8.28 -2.48 7.00
N ARG A 32 -9.18 -3.25 7.61
CA ARG A 32 -9.66 -2.96 8.96
C ARG A 32 -8.53 -3.08 9.97
N ALA A 33 -7.65 -4.08 9.86
CA ALA A 33 -6.48 -4.22 10.73
C ALA A 33 -5.52 -3.02 10.58
N LEU A 34 -5.22 -2.61 9.35
CA LEU A 34 -4.39 -1.42 9.10
C LEU A 34 -5.06 -0.12 9.60
N GLN A 35 -6.38 -0.01 9.50
CA GLN A 35 -7.13 1.11 10.07
C GLN A 35 -7.04 1.15 11.60
N THR A 36 -7.27 0.01 12.25
CA THR A 36 -7.18 -0.10 13.72
C THR A 36 -5.76 0.18 14.20
N GLU A 37 -4.75 -0.32 13.51
CA GLU A 37 -3.34 -0.02 13.79
C GLU A 37 -3.02 1.46 13.60
N CYS A 38 -3.51 2.08 12.53
CA CYS A 38 -3.40 3.52 12.31
C CYS A 38 -4.04 4.29 13.48
N ALA A 39 -5.26 3.94 13.89
CA ALA A 39 -5.95 4.57 15.01
C ALA A 39 -5.20 4.46 16.33
N ALA A 40 -4.49 3.33 16.56
CA ALA A 40 -3.70 3.08 17.75
C ALA A 40 -2.38 3.88 17.79
N THR A 41 -1.79 4.16 16.64
CA THR A 41 -0.43 4.73 16.53
C THR A 41 -0.39 6.22 16.19
N VAL A 42 -1.40 6.73 15.48
CA VAL A 42 -1.47 8.14 15.07
C VAL A 42 -1.66 9.06 16.27
N LYS A 43 -1.27 10.34 16.15
CA LYS A 43 -1.63 11.38 17.14
C LYS A 43 -3.13 11.66 17.14
N SER A 44 -3.63 12.16 18.27
CA SER A 44 -5.07 12.47 18.44
C SER A 44 -5.62 13.50 17.46
N ASP A 45 -4.77 14.36 16.93
CA ASP A 45 -5.12 15.36 15.92
C ASP A 45 -4.91 14.87 14.47
N LEU A 46 -4.50 13.61 14.28
CA LEU A 46 -4.14 13.01 12.99
C LEU A 46 -3.00 13.73 12.24
N SER A 47 -2.26 14.63 12.89
CA SER A 47 -1.23 15.46 12.24
C SER A 47 -0.05 14.68 11.66
N ASP A 48 0.13 13.42 12.09
CA ASP A 48 1.17 12.52 11.59
C ASP A 48 0.62 11.28 10.89
N ALA A 49 -0.67 11.27 10.51
CA ALA A 49 -1.30 10.16 9.81
C ALA A 49 -0.49 9.73 8.57
N TRP A 50 -0.02 10.69 7.78
CA TRP A 50 0.76 10.42 6.56
C TRP A 50 2.25 10.14 6.80
N ASN A 51 2.66 10.03 8.07
CA ASN A 51 3.99 9.58 8.49
C ASN A 51 3.98 8.16 9.08
N ILE A 52 2.84 7.44 9.01
CA ILE A 52 2.66 6.11 9.58
C ILE A 52 2.29 5.12 8.48
N LYS A 53 3.04 4.01 8.37
CA LYS A 53 2.84 3.00 7.31
C LYS A 53 1.42 2.42 7.32
N ALA A 54 0.91 2.04 8.50
CA ALA A 54 -0.45 1.49 8.63
C ALA A 54 -1.53 2.46 8.12
N CYS A 55 -1.38 3.76 8.38
CA CYS A 55 -2.30 4.77 7.87
C CYS A 55 -2.23 4.92 6.35
N ILE A 56 -1.02 4.91 5.77
CA ILE A 56 -0.84 4.95 4.30
C ILE A 56 -1.52 3.75 3.64
N PHE A 57 -1.18 2.53 4.05
CA PHE A 57 -1.73 1.33 3.43
C PHE A 57 -3.23 1.16 3.71
N GLY A 58 -3.68 1.50 4.93
CA GLY A 58 -5.11 1.50 5.28
C GLY A 58 -5.92 2.50 4.45
N ALA A 59 -5.40 3.71 4.24
CA ALA A 59 -6.06 4.73 3.42
C ALA A 59 -6.17 4.33 1.95
N THR A 60 -5.12 3.69 1.38
CA THR A 60 -5.19 3.26 -0.03
C THR A 60 -6.25 2.21 -0.30
N CYS A 61 -6.59 1.40 0.69
CA CYS A 61 -7.55 0.33 0.51
C CYS A 61 -8.97 0.68 0.99
N SER A 62 -9.16 1.91 1.48
CA SER A 62 -10.49 2.47 1.67
C SER A 62 -11.07 2.82 0.31
N GLY A 63 -12.16 2.14 -0.08
CA GLY A 63 -12.85 2.41 -1.35
C GLY A 63 -13.81 3.59 -1.28
N GLY A 64 -14.40 3.94 -2.43
CA GLY A 64 -15.44 4.96 -2.55
C GLY A 64 -14.96 6.25 -3.23
N GLN A 65 -15.84 7.26 -3.26
CA GLN A 65 -15.59 8.54 -3.94
C GLN A 65 -14.54 9.41 -3.22
N HIS A 66 -14.37 9.24 -1.91
CA HIS A 66 -13.43 9.99 -1.07
C HIS A 66 -12.60 9.03 -0.20
N PRO A 67 -11.70 8.24 -0.82
CA PRO A 67 -11.09 7.09 -0.15
C PRO A 67 -10.29 7.51 1.10
N VAL A 68 -9.56 8.63 1.02
CA VAL A 68 -8.65 9.07 2.09
C VAL A 68 -9.38 9.80 3.23
N ASP A 69 -10.31 10.71 2.94
CA ASP A 69 -11.12 11.38 3.97
C ASP A 69 -12.06 10.40 4.66
N GLY A 70 -12.62 9.43 3.91
CA GLY A 70 -13.42 8.34 4.47
C GLY A 70 -12.61 7.50 5.45
N PHE A 71 -11.36 7.18 5.10
CA PHE A 71 -10.43 6.51 6.01
C PHE A 71 -10.14 7.34 7.28
N LEU A 72 -9.81 8.62 7.13
CA LEU A 72 -9.56 9.51 8.28
C LEU A 72 -10.77 9.59 9.21
N ALA A 73 -11.99 9.66 8.66
CA ALA A 73 -13.22 9.63 9.44
C ALA A 73 -13.38 8.31 10.22
N ALA A 74 -13.06 7.18 9.59
CA ALA A 74 -13.11 5.87 10.24
C ALA A 74 -12.06 5.71 11.36
N VAL A 75 -10.83 6.19 11.13
CA VAL A 75 -9.77 6.25 12.15
C VAL A 75 -10.19 7.15 13.31
N TYR A 76 -10.74 8.32 13.02
CA TYR A 76 -11.21 9.28 14.03
C TYR A 76 -12.33 8.68 14.90
N ALA A 77 -13.27 7.95 14.28
CA ALA A 77 -14.34 7.25 14.96
C ALA A 77 -13.83 6.07 15.82
N ASP A 78 -12.88 5.26 15.32
CA ASP A 78 -12.29 4.15 16.07
C ASP A 78 -11.57 4.63 17.35
N ARG A 79 -11.13 5.88 17.37
CA ARG A 79 -10.55 6.52 18.57
C ARG A 79 -11.57 7.05 19.57
N GLY A 80 -12.86 6.98 19.26
CA GLY A 80 -13.93 7.53 20.09
C GLY A 80 -13.92 9.07 20.17
N LEU A 81 -13.32 9.75 19.19
CA LEU A 81 -13.30 11.20 19.14
C LEU A 81 -14.64 11.73 18.60
N SER A 82 -15.07 12.89 19.09
CA SER A 82 -16.31 13.53 18.69
C SER A 82 -16.05 14.70 17.73
N GLY A 83 -17.02 14.97 16.84
CA GLY A 83 -16.93 16.04 15.85
C GLY A 83 -16.52 15.56 14.46
N ALA A 84 -16.07 16.49 13.62
CA ALA A 84 -15.62 16.19 12.27
C ALA A 84 -14.14 15.81 12.27
N ALA A 85 -13.80 14.69 11.62
CA ALA A 85 -12.42 14.33 11.38
C ALA A 85 -11.71 15.40 10.53
N PRO A 86 -10.40 15.64 10.77
CA PRO A 86 -9.64 16.56 9.95
C PRO A 86 -9.61 16.06 8.50
N LYS A 87 -9.63 17.02 7.57
CA LYS A 87 -9.60 16.77 6.14
C LYS A 87 -8.18 16.50 5.66
N SER A 88 -8.00 15.57 4.72
CA SER A 88 -6.70 15.17 4.20
C SER A 88 -5.88 16.35 3.66
N VAL A 89 -6.56 17.32 3.05
CA VAL A 89 -5.96 18.55 2.51
C VAL A 89 -5.29 19.42 3.58
N ASN A 90 -5.76 19.33 4.83
CA ASN A 90 -5.26 20.12 5.97
C ASN A 90 -4.19 19.38 6.77
N LEU A 91 -3.87 18.13 6.42
CA LEU A 91 -2.84 17.35 7.09
C LEU A 91 -1.48 17.53 6.39
N PRO A 92 -0.36 17.43 7.14
CA PRO A 92 0.97 17.37 6.54
C PRO A 92 1.10 16.22 5.54
N ARG A 93 1.76 16.48 4.41
CA ARG A 93 2.00 15.48 3.35
C ARG A 93 2.79 14.29 3.84
N VAL A 94 2.73 13.21 3.05
CA VAL A 94 3.64 12.06 3.18
C VAL A 94 5.08 12.56 3.23
N THR A 95 5.83 12.11 4.24
CA THR A 95 7.23 12.49 4.40
C THR A 95 8.13 11.72 3.44
N THR A 96 9.25 12.33 3.05
CA THR A 96 10.26 11.65 2.22
C THR A 96 10.90 10.47 2.95
N SER A 97 10.99 10.53 4.28
CA SER A 97 11.49 9.42 5.12
C SER A 97 10.56 8.22 5.07
N LEU A 98 9.25 8.43 5.23
CA LEU A 98 8.28 7.34 5.11
C LEU A 98 8.28 6.77 3.69
N TRP A 99 8.29 7.64 2.67
CA TRP A 99 8.37 7.23 1.27
C TRP A 99 9.58 6.34 0.97
N LYS A 100 10.77 6.74 1.43
CA LYS A 100 12.01 5.95 1.30
C LYS A 100 11.96 4.62 2.02
N SER A 101 11.11 4.49 3.05
CA SER A 101 10.91 3.22 3.75
C SER A 101 9.95 2.26 3.03
N ILE A 102 9.29 2.73 1.97
CA ILE A 102 8.40 1.95 1.11
C ILE A 102 9.07 1.69 -0.24
N SER A 103 9.68 2.70 -0.84
CA SER A 103 10.45 2.57 -2.10
C SER A 103 11.80 1.91 -1.89
N ALA A 104 12.19 0.99 -2.77
CA ALA A 104 13.49 0.31 -2.66
C ALA A 104 14.67 1.23 -3.01
N ASP A 105 14.49 2.14 -3.97
CA ASP A 105 15.53 3.03 -4.47
C ASP A 105 15.36 4.49 -4.00
N GLY A 106 14.31 4.79 -3.22
CA GLY A 106 14.00 6.13 -2.77
C GLY A 106 13.42 7.05 -3.85
N THR A 107 13.21 6.57 -5.08
CA THR A 107 12.79 7.39 -6.22
C THR A 107 11.36 7.10 -6.66
N PHE A 108 10.98 5.83 -6.77
CA PHE A 108 9.64 5.41 -7.17
C PHE A 108 9.08 4.32 -6.26
N VAL A 109 7.76 4.26 -6.12
CA VAL A 109 7.09 3.08 -5.58
C VAL A 109 6.60 2.23 -6.74
N THR A 110 7.21 1.06 -6.87
CA THR A 110 6.77 0.00 -7.78
C THR A 110 5.62 -0.80 -7.15
N GLN A 111 4.95 -1.64 -7.95
CA GLN A 111 3.94 -2.57 -7.44
C GLN A 111 4.52 -3.50 -6.37
N GLN A 112 5.72 -4.04 -6.59
CA GLN A 112 6.34 -4.94 -5.62
C GLN A 112 6.66 -4.22 -4.31
N ASN A 113 7.19 -2.99 -4.37
CA ASN A 113 7.44 -2.17 -3.19
C ASN A 113 6.16 -1.90 -2.40
N PHE A 114 5.06 -1.63 -3.10
CA PHE A 114 3.76 -1.42 -2.48
C PHE A 114 3.26 -2.70 -1.79
N ILE A 115 3.34 -3.85 -2.46
CA ILE A 115 2.97 -5.15 -1.91
C ILE A 115 3.79 -5.46 -0.65
N ASP A 116 5.12 -5.34 -0.73
CA ASP A 116 6.03 -5.61 0.38
C ASP A 116 5.73 -4.69 1.57
N GLY A 117 5.50 -3.40 1.31
CA GLY A 117 5.14 -2.44 2.34
C GLY A 117 3.77 -2.73 2.99
N TYR A 118 2.78 -3.14 2.19
CA TYR A 118 1.44 -3.50 2.68
C TYR A 118 1.50 -4.71 3.62
N TYR A 119 2.14 -5.81 3.19
CA TYR A 119 2.29 -7.01 4.01
C TYR A 119 3.18 -6.77 5.23
N SER A 120 4.28 -6.02 5.10
CA SER A 120 5.12 -5.62 6.24
C SER A 120 4.35 -4.81 7.27
N SER A 121 3.39 -3.99 6.85
CA SER A 121 2.54 -3.23 7.77
C SER A 121 1.51 -4.12 8.46
N LEU A 122 1.00 -5.14 7.78
CA LEU A 122 0.12 -6.14 8.38
C LEU A 122 0.84 -7.04 9.38
N ASP A 123 2.12 -7.33 9.18
CA ASP A 123 2.92 -8.11 10.12
C ASP A 123 2.94 -7.47 11.51
N ALA A 124 2.97 -6.13 11.59
CA ALA A 124 2.86 -5.40 12.85
C ALA A 124 1.52 -5.63 13.57
N THR A 125 0.46 -5.96 12.82
CA THR A 125 -0.90 -6.20 13.33
C THR A 125 -1.18 -7.68 13.65
N GLY A 126 -0.39 -8.61 13.11
CA GLY A 126 -0.67 -10.06 13.15
C GLY A 126 -1.74 -10.52 12.14
N GLY A 127 -2.15 -9.66 11.21
CA GLY A 127 -3.18 -9.92 10.21
C GLY A 127 -4.60 -9.47 10.63
N PRO A 128 -5.65 -9.89 9.91
CA PRO A 128 -5.67 -10.94 8.87
C PRO A 128 -4.97 -10.50 7.57
N TYR A 129 -4.34 -11.47 6.91
CA TYR A 129 -3.73 -11.22 5.59
C TYR A 129 -4.73 -11.53 4.47
N PRO A 130 -4.69 -10.79 3.35
CA PRO A 130 -5.40 -11.17 2.14
C PRO A 130 -4.99 -12.57 1.69
N THR A 131 -5.96 -13.39 1.31
CA THR A 131 -5.74 -14.74 0.77
C THR A 131 -5.23 -14.71 -0.67
N ASP A 132 -5.58 -13.66 -1.42
CA ASP A 132 -5.19 -13.45 -2.81
C ASP A 132 -4.34 -12.16 -2.96
N PRO A 133 -3.09 -12.24 -3.46
CA PRO A 133 -2.27 -11.06 -3.72
C PRO A 133 -2.86 -10.13 -4.80
N GLN A 134 -3.76 -10.61 -5.68
CA GLN A 134 -4.46 -9.75 -6.64
C GLN A 134 -5.27 -8.64 -5.95
N TYR A 135 -5.71 -8.86 -4.71
CA TYR A 135 -6.35 -7.84 -3.91
C TYR A 135 -5.42 -6.62 -3.69
N VAL A 136 -4.19 -6.86 -3.24
CA VAL A 136 -3.20 -5.78 -3.00
C VAL A 136 -2.76 -5.14 -4.31
N ILE A 137 -2.65 -5.92 -5.39
CA ILE A 137 -2.39 -5.41 -6.74
C ILE A 137 -3.51 -4.47 -7.19
N SER A 138 -4.78 -4.80 -6.94
CA SER A 138 -5.91 -3.93 -7.30
C SER A 138 -5.91 -2.60 -6.54
N ILE A 139 -5.51 -2.62 -5.27
CA ILE A 139 -5.34 -1.41 -4.46
C ILE A 139 -4.25 -0.52 -5.07
N PHE A 140 -3.12 -1.10 -5.46
CA PHE A 140 -2.06 -0.35 -6.12
C PHE A 140 -2.50 0.22 -7.48
N ARG A 141 -3.30 -0.52 -8.25
CA ARG A 141 -3.87 -0.04 -9.51
C ARG A 141 -4.78 1.17 -9.31
N ASN A 142 -5.62 1.19 -8.27
CA ASN A 142 -6.45 2.36 -7.96
C ASN A 142 -5.59 3.60 -7.67
N LEU A 143 -4.46 3.41 -6.99
CA LEU A 143 -3.50 4.46 -6.74
C LEU A 143 -2.82 4.95 -8.03
N GLN A 144 -2.43 4.02 -8.93
CA GLN A 144 -1.91 4.36 -10.26
C GLN A 144 -2.93 5.13 -11.10
N ASP A 145 -4.20 4.71 -11.07
CA ASP A 145 -5.30 5.32 -11.81
C ASP A 145 -5.55 6.77 -11.35
N TRP A 146 -5.54 7.01 -10.04
CA TRP A 146 -5.70 8.36 -9.51
C TRP A 146 -4.50 9.25 -9.86
N THR A 147 -3.28 8.71 -9.73
CA THR A 147 -2.05 9.47 -9.99
C THR A 147 -1.74 9.65 -11.48
N ALA A 148 -2.46 8.96 -12.38
CA ALA A 148 -2.18 8.84 -13.82
C ALA A 148 -0.82 8.20 -14.17
N TYR A 149 -0.33 7.28 -13.33
CA TYR A 149 0.89 6.50 -13.54
C TYR A 149 0.55 5.04 -13.90
N CYS A 150 -0.10 4.89 -15.04
CA CYS A 150 -0.73 3.64 -15.49
C CYS A 150 0.30 2.54 -15.77
N ASN A 151 0.25 1.46 -15.00
CA ASN A 151 1.16 0.31 -15.13
C ASN A 151 2.66 0.68 -15.00
N VAL A 152 2.98 1.83 -14.42
CA VAL A 152 4.35 2.30 -14.18
C VAL A 152 4.53 2.68 -12.71
N ALA A 153 5.78 2.79 -12.27
CA ALA A 153 6.08 3.18 -10.90
C ALA A 153 5.65 4.63 -10.62
N ILE A 154 5.16 4.90 -9.41
CA ILE A 154 4.64 6.20 -9.02
C ILE A 154 5.78 7.02 -8.39
N PRO A 155 6.04 8.27 -8.82
CA PRO A 155 7.02 9.14 -8.18
C PRO A 155 6.48 9.74 -6.87
N PHE A 156 7.39 10.18 -6.02
CA PHE A 156 7.05 10.70 -4.68
C PHE A 156 5.96 11.78 -4.67
N GLN A 157 6.04 12.77 -5.56
CA GLN A 157 5.10 13.91 -5.56
C GLN A 157 3.66 13.43 -5.76
N ASN A 158 3.41 12.62 -6.78
CA ASN A 158 2.09 12.07 -7.09
C ASN A 158 1.57 11.13 -6.01
N PHE A 159 2.46 10.32 -5.41
CA PHE A 159 2.08 9.50 -4.27
C PHE A 159 1.64 10.36 -3.08
N ALA A 160 2.43 11.39 -2.72
CA ALA A 160 2.08 12.29 -1.63
C ALA A 160 0.83 13.12 -1.94
N ASP A 161 0.60 13.50 -3.21
CA ASP A 161 -0.60 14.20 -3.65
C ASP A 161 -1.86 13.35 -3.49
N TYR A 162 -1.78 12.04 -3.73
CA TYR A 162 -2.92 11.14 -3.51
C TYR A 162 -3.45 11.24 -2.08
N PHE A 163 -2.59 11.14 -1.07
CA PHE A 163 -3.02 11.21 0.34
C PHE A 163 -3.47 12.60 0.78
N GLN A 164 -3.07 13.66 0.07
CA GLN A 164 -3.52 15.00 0.42
C GLN A 164 -4.82 15.37 -0.31
N TYR A 165 -4.93 15.04 -1.59
CA TYR A 165 -5.92 15.65 -2.50
C TYR A 165 -6.95 14.69 -3.08
N SER A 166 -6.77 13.37 -3.00
CA SER A 166 -7.69 12.40 -3.65
C SER A 166 -9.14 12.46 -3.16
N SER A 167 -9.39 13.08 -2.01
CA SER A 167 -10.74 13.31 -1.50
C SER A 167 -11.36 14.64 -1.95
N SER A 168 -10.60 15.51 -2.61
CA SER A 168 -11.04 16.85 -3.04
C SER A 168 -10.86 17.09 -4.54
N VAL A 169 -10.08 16.25 -5.21
CA VAL A 169 -9.73 16.36 -6.63
C VAL A 169 -10.00 15.02 -7.28
N ASP A 170 -10.73 15.06 -8.40
CA ASP A 170 -11.00 13.89 -9.21
C ASP A 170 -9.71 13.39 -9.87
N SER A 171 -9.65 12.08 -10.11
CA SER A 171 -8.55 11.45 -10.81
C SER A 171 -8.49 11.92 -12.27
N SER A 172 -7.28 12.14 -12.77
CA SER A 172 -7.05 12.30 -14.22
C SER A 172 -7.36 11.00 -15.00
N ASN A 173 -7.48 9.87 -14.27
CA ASN A 173 -7.74 8.50 -14.71
C ASN A 173 -6.73 7.98 -15.73
N CYS A 174 -6.47 6.68 -15.68
CA CYS A 174 -5.61 6.01 -16.65
C CYS A 174 -6.24 5.83 -18.04
N GLY A 175 -7.16 6.71 -18.41
CA GLY A 175 -7.94 6.61 -19.63
C GLY A 175 -8.66 5.26 -19.69
N THR A 176 -9.77 5.11 -18.97
CA THR A 176 -10.81 4.29 -19.59
C THR A 176 -11.15 5.02 -20.87
N VAL A 177 -10.96 4.37 -22.03
CA VAL A 177 -11.72 4.76 -23.21
C VAL A 177 -13.16 4.74 -22.73
N SER A 178 -13.72 5.93 -22.48
CA SER A 178 -15.14 6.06 -22.20
C SER A 178 -15.80 5.47 -23.42
N THR A 179 -16.28 4.24 -23.30
CA THR A 179 -17.16 3.65 -24.29
C THR A 179 -18.42 4.47 -24.15
N THR A 180 -18.46 5.62 -24.84
CA THR A 180 -19.71 6.33 -25.07
C THR A 180 -20.61 5.28 -25.66
N THR A 181 -21.57 4.80 -24.86
CA THR A 181 -22.67 4.00 -25.38
C THR A 181 -23.44 4.95 -26.27
N ILE A 182 -23.06 4.98 -27.54
CA ILE A 182 -23.81 5.66 -28.58
C ILE A 182 -25.10 4.85 -28.65
N ASN A 183 -26.15 5.41 -28.08
CA ASN A 183 -27.50 4.89 -28.21
C ASN A 183 -27.76 4.67 -29.72
N PRO A 184 -28.02 3.44 -30.21
CA PRO A 184 -28.15 3.19 -31.63
C PRO A 184 -29.46 3.79 -32.14
N HIS A 185 -29.38 5.03 -32.63
CA HIS A 185 -30.35 5.53 -33.59
C HIS A 185 -29.98 4.95 -34.97
N PRO A 186 -30.89 4.27 -35.67
CA PRO A 186 -30.56 3.59 -36.92
C PRO A 186 -30.48 4.61 -38.05
N THR A 187 -29.27 5.09 -38.33
CA THR A 187 -28.98 5.76 -39.60
C THR A 187 -27.88 4.98 -40.31
N SER A 188 -28.30 4.22 -41.33
CA SER A 188 -27.44 3.43 -42.20
C SER A 188 -26.37 4.32 -42.83
N THR A 189 -25.12 4.12 -42.42
CA THR A 189 -23.97 4.61 -43.16
C THR A 189 -22.94 3.49 -43.22
N THR A 190 -22.72 2.99 -44.42
CA THR A 190 -21.75 1.95 -44.76
C THR A 190 -20.34 2.48 -44.52
N PHE A 191 -19.58 1.85 -43.62
CA PHE A 191 -18.15 2.11 -43.47
C PHE A 191 -17.34 0.88 -43.86
N SER A 192 -16.38 1.09 -44.76
CA SER A 192 -15.42 0.09 -45.24
C SER A 192 -14.35 -0.16 -44.18
N PHE A 193 -14.08 -1.43 -43.90
CA PHE A 193 -12.96 -1.87 -43.06
C PHE A 193 -11.67 -1.84 -43.88
N GLU A 194 -10.70 -1.02 -43.49
CA GLU A 194 -9.30 -1.22 -43.88
C GLU A 194 -8.62 -2.16 -42.88
N SER A 195 -8.04 -3.22 -43.42
CA SER A 195 -7.34 -4.29 -42.73
C SER A 195 -6.02 -3.80 -42.11
N PHE A 196 -5.87 -3.98 -40.79
CA PHE A 196 -4.60 -3.80 -40.08
C PHE A 196 -3.72 -5.05 -40.23
N THR A 197 -2.52 -4.85 -40.74
CA THR A 197 -1.45 -5.85 -40.85
C THR A 197 -0.82 -6.17 -39.49
N LEU A 198 -0.70 -7.47 -39.23
CA LEU A 198 -0.08 -8.10 -38.06
C LEU A 198 1.44 -7.80 -38.02
N ALA A 199 1.92 -7.11 -36.99
CA ALA A 199 3.34 -6.90 -36.77
C ALA A 199 3.95 -8.09 -36.00
N THR A 200 5.05 -8.59 -36.55
CA THR A 200 5.80 -9.79 -36.17
C THR A 200 6.40 -9.70 -34.75
N ALA A 201 6.27 -10.79 -33.99
CA ALA A 201 6.90 -10.96 -32.68
C ALA A 201 8.43 -11.10 -32.81
N THR A 202 9.17 -10.21 -32.14
CA THR A 202 10.63 -10.29 -32.02
C THR A 202 10.99 -11.12 -30.77
N THR A 203 11.61 -12.28 -30.99
CA THR A 203 12.15 -13.16 -29.95
C THR A 203 13.38 -12.52 -29.31
N VAL A 204 13.32 -12.22 -28.01
CA VAL A 204 14.48 -11.78 -27.23
C VAL A 204 15.21 -13.01 -26.68
N VAL A 205 16.46 -13.19 -27.08
CA VAL A 205 17.38 -14.21 -26.54
C VAL A 205 18.02 -13.67 -25.26
N LEU A 206 17.75 -14.31 -24.11
CA LEU A 206 18.48 -14.04 -22.87
C LEU A 206 19.79 -14.84 -22.84
N SER A 207 20.93 -14.14 -22.81
CA SER A 207 22.24 -14.70 -22.46
C SER A 207 22.42 -14.67 -20.94
N SER A 208 22.51 -15.84 -20.32
CA SER A 208 22.84 -16.03 -18.91
C SER A 208 24.36 -16.08 -18.71
N ALA A 209 24.93 -15.06 -18.07
CA ALA A 209 26.31 -15.07 -17.59
C ALA A 209 26.34 -15.53 -16.12
N VAL A 210 26.91 -16.71 -15.86
CA VAL A 210 27.15 -17.25 -14.53
C VAL A 210 28.48 -16.70 -14.02
N GLY A 211 28.44 -15.74 -13.11
CA GLY A 211 29.60 -15.25 -12.37
C GLY A 211 29.88 -16.15 -11.16
N SER A 212 30.96 -16.92 -11.22
CA SER A 212 31.43 -17.78 -10.12
C SER A 212 32.14 -16.92 -9.07
N ALA A 213 31.55 -16.79 -7.88
CA ALA A 213 32.16 -16.09 -6.74
C ALA A 213 32.90 -17.10 -5.84
N THR A 214 34.22 -16.96 -5.76
CA THR A 214 35.11 -17.73 -4.89
C THR A 214 35.14 -17.09 -3.50
N ALA A 215 34.72 -17.84 -2.46
CA ALA A 215 34.81 -17.40 -1.06
C ALA A 215 36.17 -17.75 -0.44
N PRO A 216 36.78 -16.89 0.40
CA PRO A 216 37.99 -17.23 1.14
C PRO A 216 37.67 -18.01 2.43
N VAL A 217 38.47 -19.05 2.69
CA VAL A 217 38.48 -19.85 3.91
C VAL A 217 39.20 -19.08 5.02
N VAL A 218 38.53 -18.84 6.14
CA VAL A 218 39.14 -18.30 7.36
C VAL A 218 39.44 -19.46 8.30
N THR A 219 40.72 -19.68 8.57
CA THR A 219 41.22 -20.66 9.54
C THR A 219 41.24 -20.01 10.93
N ALA A 220 40.46 -20.55 11.87
CA ALA A 220 40.53 -20.16 13.28
C ALA A 220 41.54 -21.07 14.01
N SER A 221 42.61 -20.48 14.55
CA SER A 221 43.51 -21.14 15.51
C SER A 221 43.00 -20.90 16.92
N ALA A 222 42.89 -21.99 17.68
CA ALA A 222 42.60 -21.99 19.11
C ALA A 222 43.88 -21.69 19.92
N VAL A 223 43.78 -20.78 20.89
CA VAL A 223 44.53 -20.74 22.16
C VAL A 223 43.59 -20.22 23.23
#